data_AF-A0A7V0ML94-F1
#
_entry.id   AF-A0A7V0ML94-F1
#
_cell.length_a   1.000
_cell.length_b   1.000
_cell.length_c   1.000
_cell.angle_alpha   90.00
_cell.angle_beta   90.00
_cell.angle_gamma   90.00
#
_symmetry.space_group_name_H-M   'P 1'
#
loop_
_entity.id
_entity.type
_entity.pdbx_description
1 polymer ?
#
loop_
_entity_poly.entity_id
_entity_poly.type
_entity_poly.pdbx_seq_one_letter_code
_entity_poly.pdbx_strand_id
1 'polypeptide(L)' 'MNIALTPVRFLERTIKLFGPKTAVICEGQRWTYAQYGERVERLANALEDLGIQPQERVAYLG' A
#
# COMPACT_ATOMS: atom_id res chain seq x y z
N MET A 1 -9.17 -24.09 -2.92
CA MET A 1 -9.41 -22.84 -2.15
C MET A 1 -9.37 -21.69 -3.14
N ASN A 2 -10.50 -21.05 -3.42
CA ASN A 2 -10.53 -19.85 -4.28
C ASN A 2 -10.11 -18.65 -3.44
N ILE A 3 -9.04 -17.99 -3.85
CA ILE A 3 -8.50 -16.81 -3.19
C ILE A 3 -8.82 -15.60 -4.06
N ALA A 4 -9.48 -14.59 -3.49
CA ALA A 4 -9.78 -13.37 -4.21
C ALA A 4 -8.49 -12.62 -4.59
N LEU A 5 -8.43 -12.16 -5.85
CA LEU A 5 -7.37 -11.29 -6.34
C LEU A 5 -7.71 -9.85 -5.94
N THR A 6 -7.15 -9.41 -4.82
CA THR A 6 -7.32 -8.04 -4.32
C THR A 6 -6.04 -7.23 -4.51
N PRO A 7 -6.13 -5.90 -4.73
CA PRO A 7 -4.95 -5.03 -4.77
C PRO A 7 -4.08 -5.14 -3.51
N VAL A 8 -4.71 -5.30 -2.34
CA VAL A 8 -4.01 -5.51 -1.05
C VAL A 8 -3.13 -6.76 -1.10
N ARG A 9 -3.67 -7.88 -1.60
CA ARG A 9 -2.90 -9.13 -1.74
C ARG A 9 -1.76 -9.02 -2.75
N PHE A 10 -1.92 -8.23 -3.81
CA PHE A 10 -0.83 -7.94 -4.73
C PHE A 10 0.29 -7.15 -4.07
N LEU A 11 -0.04 -6.15 -3.24
CA LEU A 11 0.94 -5.42 -2.46
C LEU A 11 1.69 -6.33 -1.48
N GLU A 12 0.96 -7.11 -0.67
CA GLU A 12 1.55 -8.06 0.29
C GLU A 12 2.52 -9.04 -0.39
N ARG A 13 2.09 -9.63 -1.51
CA ARG A 13 2.93 -10.57 -2.27
C ARG A 13 4.16 -9.89 -2.83
N THR A 14 4.01 -8.68 -3.33
CA THR A 14 5.10 -7.90 -3.93
C THR A 14 6.14 -7.49 -2.89
N ILE A 15 5.71 -7.06 -1.70
CA ILE A 15 6.62 -6.76 -0.58
C ILE A 15 7.41 -8.01 -0.20
N LYS A 16 6.74 -9.17 -0.07
CA LYS A 16 7.38 -10.43 0.32
C LYS A 16 8.40 -10.93 -0.71
N LEU A 17 8.07 -10.87 -1.99
CA LEU A 17 8.90 -11.45 -3.05
C LEU A 17 9.94 -10.47 -3.62
N PHE A 18 9.63 -9.19 -3.60
CA PHE A 18 10.38 -8.15 -4.30
C PHE A 18 10.72 -6.94 -3.43
N GLY A 19 10.65 -7.08 -2.09
CA GLY A 19 10.85 -6.00 -1.12
C GLY A 19 12.04 -5.08 -1.41
N PRO A 20 13.25 -5.59 -1.73
CA PRO A 20 14.41 -4.74 -2.04
C PRO A 20 14.38 -4.04 -3.40
N LYS A 21 13.49 -4.43 -4.33
CA LYS A 21 13.40 -3.83 -5.66
C LYS A 21 12.75 -2.45 -5.59
N THR A 22 13.18 -1.54 -6.46
CA THR A 22 12.57 -0.21 -6.62
C THR A 22 11.11 -0.33 -7.09
N ALA A 23 10.21 0.32 -6.37
CA ALA A 23 8.77 0.32 -6.60
C ALA A 23 8.26 1.65 -7.16
N VAL A 24 8.75 2.76 -6.59
CA VAL A 24 8.32 4.11 -6.94
C VAL A 24 9.55 4.94 -7.27
N ILE A 25 9.48 5.66 -8.39
CA ILE A 25 10.42 6.70 -8.78
C ILE A 25 9.59 7.95 -9.07
N CYS A 26 9.80 9.00 -8.27
CA CYS A 26 9.14 10.27 -8.46
C CYS A 26 10.17 11.37 -8.18
N GLU A 27 10.46 12.17 -9.20
CA GLU A 27 11.54 13.17 -9.16
C GLU A 27 12.88 12.55 -8.69
N GLY A 28 13.53 13.16 -7.69
CA GLY A 28 14.77 12.68 -7.08
C GLY A 28 14.58 11.54 -6.07
N GLN A 29 13.34 11.11 -5.79
CA GLN A 29 13.05 10.09 -4.78
C GLN A 29 12.88 8.72 -5.42
N ARG A 30 13.45 7.71 -4.76
CA ARG A 30 13.29 6.29 -5.10
C ARG A 30 12.96 5.52 -3.84
N TRP A 31 11.91 4.71 -3.89
CA TRP A 31 11.53 3.83 -2.80
C TRP A 31 11.50 2.38 -3.26
N THR A 32 11.93 1.48 -2.39
CA THR A 32 11.76 0.03 -2.59
C THR A 32 10.33 -0.40 -2.29
N TYR A 33 9.94 -1.61 -2.70
CA TYR A 33 8.63 -2.15 -2.36
C TYR A 33 8.43 -2.28 -0.85
N ALA A 34 9.47 -2.60 -0.09
CA ALA A 34 9.40 -2.63 1.38
C ALA A 34 9.10 -1.23 1.96
N GLN A 35 9.83 -0.20 1.52
CA GLN A 35 9.63 1.17 1.98
C GLN A 35 8.25 1.73 1.57
N TYR A 36 7.83 1.43 0.34
CA TYR A 36 6.51 1.82 -0.15
C TYR A 36 5.41 1.13 0.67
N GLY A 37 5.55 -0.18 0.93
CA GLY A 37 4.64 -0.96 1.76
C GLY A 37 4.45 -0.39 3.15
N GLU A 38 5.55 -0.09 3.85
CA GLU A 38 5.53 0.54 5.18
C GLU A 38 4.73 1.86 5.17
N ARG A 39 4.90 2.69 4.13
CA ARG A 39 4.17 3.95 4.00
C ARG A 39 2.67 3.73 3.77
N VAL A 40 2.31 2.73 2.97
CA VAL A 40 0.90 2.36 2.73
C VAL A 40 0.26 1.87 4.03
N GLU A 41 0.93 1.00 4.79
CA GLU A 41 0.44 0.50 6.08
C GLU A 41 0.27 1.63 7.10
N ARG A 42 1.23 2.57 7.17
CA ARG A 42 1.12 3.74 8.05
C ARG A 42 -0.08 4.63 7.70
N LEU A 43 -0.37 4.83 6.42
CA LEU A 43 -1.55 5.57 5.98
C LEU A 43 -2.83 4.79 6.30
N ALA A 44 -2.85 3.48 6.08
CA ALA A 44 -4.00 2.63 6.39
C ALA A 44 -4.36 2.71 7.88
N ASN A 45 -3.39 2.56 8.78
CA ASN A 45 -3.60 2.70 10.22
C ASN A 45 -4.14 4.10 10.59
N ALA A 46 -3.60 5.16 9.97
CA ALA A 46 -4.10 6.51 10.22
C ALA A 46 -5.55 6.72 9.75
N LEU A 47 -5.97 6.08 8.66
CA LEU A 47 -7.35 6.13 8.19
C LEU A 47 -8.29 5.34 9.12
N GLU A 48 -7.83 4.20 9.65
CA GLU A 48 -8.54 3.44 10.68
C GLU A 48 -8.69 4.25 11.97
N ASP A 49 -7.64 4.94 12.43
CA ASP A 49 -7.66 5.82 13.60
C ASP A 49 -8.62 7.01 13.44
N LEU A 50 -8.82 7.48 12.20
CA LEU A 50 -9.83 8.50 11.87
C LEU A 50 -11.26 7.95 11.84
N GLY A 51 -11.46 6.64 12.05
CA GLY A 51 -12.74 5.98 12.17
C GLY A 51 -13.35 5.50 10.85
N ILE A 52 -12.59 5.51 9.74
CA ILE A 52 -13.09 5.09 8.43
C ILE A 52 -13.51 3.62 8.45
N GLN A 53 -14.72 3.35 7.97
CA GLN A 53 -15.33 2.02 7.94
C GLN A 53 -15.34 1.42 6.53
N PRO A 54 -15.47 0.08 6.41
CA PRO A 54 -15.70 -0.55 5.12
C PRO A 54 -16.88 0.08 4.38
N GLN A 55 -16.72 0.28 3.06
CA GLN A 55 -17.68 0.95 2.16
C GLN A 55 -17.74 2.48 2.25
N GLU A 56 -16.96 3.09 3.15
CA GLU A 56 -16.78 4.54 3.14
C GLU A 56 -15.78 4.99 2.06
N ARG A 57 -15.83 6.28 1.72
CA ARG A 57 -15.09 6.86 0.60
C ARG A 57 -14.00 7.76 1.12
N VAL A 58 -12.80 7.57 0.61
CA VAL A 58 -11.65 8.44 0.83
C VAL A 58 -11.36 9.18 -0.47
N ALA A 59 -11.47 10.51 -0.46
CA ALA A 59 -11.09 11.32 -1.61
C ALA A 59 -9.57 11.48 -1.65
N TYR A 60 -9.00 11.35 -2.85
CA TYR A 60 -7.60 11.67 -3.12
C TYR A 60 -7.57 12.72 -4.22
N LEU A 61 -6.90 13.85 -3.95
CA LEU A 61 -6.62 14.89 -4.92
C LEU A 61 -5.12 15.18 -4.86
N GLY A 62 -4.40 14.82 -5.91
CA GLY A 62 -2.96 14.99 -6.04
C GLY A 62 -2.53 15.02 -7.49
#